data_AF-H8H406-F1
#
_entry.id   AF-H8H406-F1
#
_cell.length_a   1.000
_cell.length_b   1.000
_cell.length_c   1.000
_cell.angle_alpha   90.00
_cell.angle_beta   90.00
_cell.angle_gamma   90.00
#
_symmetry.space_group_name_H-M   'P 1'
#
loop_
_entity.id
_entity.type
_entity.pdbx_description
1 polymer ?
#
loop_
_entity_poly.entity_id
_entity_poly.type
_entity_poly.pdbx_seq_one_letter_code
_entity_poly.pdbx_strand_id
1 'polypeptide(L)'
;MDDLTPSEQHLLKLLAYYGPLTTRRIIRLNPKPNWRRLLTRRIVVEHCTAYGRVIAPSRETYDAFRKAGKEMPYLIAPGSAADRAFQMDAIWSLQDQGYEVSRAEYKGSRHRNGKKTSQVLYVELRTPQAAREAWAGPIYEHFWRPARGYPYLYASVANGGLKVSQVRKLVSSHKMDRSTWQHPLIIAVPNAEPLRAYHRQLEAKREHLSGPMLQIIELPPPPEGE
;
A
#
# COMPACT_ATOMS: atom_id res chain seq x y z
N MET A 1 7.47 0.64 29.09
CA MET A 1 7.73 1.38 27.82
C MET A 1 7.94 2.87 28.11
N ASP A 2 8.21 3.20 29.36
CA ASP A 2 7.80 4.48 29.94
C ASP A 2 8.93 5.53 29.91
N ASP A 3 10.05 5.15 29.31
CA ASP A 3 11.28 5.94 29.15
C ASP A 3 11.47 6.43 27.70
N LEU A 4 10.42 6.43 26.89
CA LEU A 4 10.47 6.95 25.52
C LEU A 4 10.20 8.45 25.49
N THR A 5 10.98 9.19 24.71
CA THR A 5 10.71 10.61 24.45
C THR A 5 9.38 10.78 23.69
N PRO A 6 8.75 11.96 23.71
CA PRO A 6 7.51 12.20 22.97
C PRO A 6 7.59 11.85 21.47
N SER A 7 8.71 12.18 20.82
CA SER A 7 8.93 11.82 19.40
C SER A 7 9.06 10.32 19.17
N GLU A 8 9.69 9.58 20.09
CA GLU A 8 9.77 8.11 20.01
C GLU A 8 8.41 7.44 20.24
N GLN A 9 7.62 7.96 21.18
CA GLN A 9 6.24 7.51 21.37
C GLN A 9 5.37 7.80 20.16
N HIS A 10 5.53 8.98 19.54
CA HIS A 10 4.81 9.34 18.33
C HIS A 10 5.17 8.41 17.16
N LEU A 11 6.46 8.06 16.99
CA LEU A 11 6.88 7.05 16.02
C LEU A 11 6.15 5.71 16.24
N LEU A 12 6.10 5.22 17.48
CA LEU A 12 5.42 3.95 17.76
C LEU A 12 3.92 4.02 17.46
N LYS A 13 3.27 5.17 17.68
CA LYS A 13 1.86 5.39 17.27
C LYS A 13 1.71 5.34 15.74
N LEU A 14 2.63 5.97 15.00
CA LEU A 14 2.63 5.90 13.53
C LEU A 14 2.80 4.47 13.04
N LEU A 15 3.75 3.71 13.59
CA LEU A 15 3.98 2.31 13.20
C LEU A 15 2.83 1.39 13.64
N ALA A 16 2.17 1.67 14.77
CA ALA A 16 0.99 0.93 15.21
C ALA A 16 -0.20 1.14 14.26
N TYR A 17 -0.36 2.36 13.72
CA TYR A 17 -1.47 2.71 12.85
C TYR A 17 -1.21 2.31 11.39
N TYR A 18 -0.06 2.70 10.82
CA TYR A 18 0.26 2.52 9.41
C TYR A 18 1.06 1.22 9.11
N GLY A 19 1.66 0.61 10.13
CA GLY A 19 2.63 -0.47 9.95
C GLY A 19 4.03 0.07 9.59
N PRO A 20 4.90 -0.76 8.99
CA PRO A 20 6.22 -0.33 8.54
C PRO A 20 6.17 0.84 7.55
N LEU A 21 7.12 1.78 7.70
CA LEU A 21 7.21 3.01 6.91
C LEU A 21 8.63 3.26 6.43
N THR A 22 8.79 3.97 5.32
CA THR A 22 10.10 4.44 4.86
C THR A 22 10.66 5.51 5.81
N THR A 23 11.99 5.57 5.95
CA THR A 23 12.66 6.61 6.77
C THR A 23 12.27 8.02 6.36
N ARG A 24 12.28 8.31 5.05
CA ARG A 24 11.84 9.60 4.47
C ARG A 24 10.45 10.03 4.95
N ARG A 25 9.53 9.06 5.02
CA ARG A 25 8.15 9.33 5.43
C ARG A 25 8.06 9.58 6.92
N ILE A 26 8.80 8.81 7.72
CA ILE A 26 8.86 9.02 9.15
C ILE A 26 9.42 10.42 9.45
N ILE A 27 10.49 10.84 8.76
CA ILE A 27 11.06 12.18 8.94
C ILE A 27 10.03 13.26 8.63
N ARG A 28 9.20 13.09 7.59
CA ARG A 28 8.13 14.05 7.25
C ARG A 28 7.03 14.12 8.33
N LEU A 29 6.68 13.00 8.95
CA LEU A 29 5.60 12.92 9.95
C LEU A 29 6.07 13.14 11.39
N ASN A 30 7.35 12.92 11.66
CA ASN A 30 7.94 12.91 12.99
C ASN A 30 9.44 13.26 12.90
N PRO A 31 9.80 14.55 12.89
CA PRO A 31 11.09 14.98 12.34
C PRO A 31 12.34 14.60 13.14
N LYS A 32 12.26 14.06 14.38
CA LYS A 32 13.45 13.89 15.24
C LYS A 32 13.40 12.71 16.26
N PRO A 33 13.07 11.47 15.89
CA PRO A 33 13.28 10.34 16.81
C PRO A 33 14.78 10.07 17.00
N ASN A 34 15.19 9.61 18.20
CA ASN A 34 16.56 9.16 18.43
C ASN A 34 16.76 7.76 17.84
N TRP A 35 17.08 7.70 16.55
CA TRP A 35 17.23 6.46 15.79
C TRP A 35 18.21 5.48 16.44
N ARG A 36 19.38 5.97 16.86
CA ARG A 36 20.41 5.16 17.50
C ARG A 36 19.85 4.47 18.75
N ARG A 37 19.13 5.20 19.61
CA ARG A 37 18.51 4.64 20.82
C ARG A 37 17.46 3.58 20.48
N LEU A 38 16.54 3.89 19.56
CA LEU A 38 15.46 2.97 19.15
C LEU A 38 15.99 1.66 18.55
N LEU A 39 17.01 1.75 17.68
CA LEU A 39 17.65 0.59 17.05
C LEU A 39 18.48 -0.21 18.07
N THR A 40 19.29 0.46 18.89
CA THR A 40 20.14 -0.20 19.90
C THR A 40 19.29 -0.95 20.94
N ARG A 41 18.17 -0.36 21.36
CA ARG A 41 17.24 -0.99 22.31
C ARG A 41 16.32 -2.02 21.65
N ARG A 42 16.49 -2.30 20.35
CA ARG A 42 15.61 -3.18 19.55
C ARG A 42 14.13 -2.83 19.72
N ILE A 43 13.80 -1.55 19.74
CA ILE A 43 12.41 -1.09 19.74
C ILE A 43 11.86 -1.11 18.31
N VAL A 44 12.70 -0.69 17.37
CA VAL A 44 12.44 -0.81 15.93
C VAL A 44 13.58 -1.58 15.28
N VAL A 45 13.32 -2.08 14.08
CA VAL A 45 14.31 -2.65 13.18
C VAL A 45 14.32 -1.87 11.89
N GLU A 46 15.48 -1.78 11.26
CA GLU A 46 15.64 -1.23 9.92
C GLU A 46 15.84 -2.36 8.92
N HIS A 47 15.10 -2.30 7.82
CA HIS A 47 15.29 -3.16 6.67
C HIS A 47 15.81 -2.32 5.51
N CYS A 48 16.99 -2.68 4.99
CA CYS A 48 17.48 -2.16 3.73
C CYS A 48 16.77 -2.88 2.59
N THR A 49 16.03 -2.14 1.76
CA THR A 49 15.24 -2.68 0.65
C THR A 49 15.62 -1.97 -0.65
N ALA A 50 15.23 -2.55 -1.79
CA ALA A 50 15.40 -1.87 -3.09
C ALA A 50 14.60 -0.55 -3.20
N TYR A 51 13.66 -0.31 -2.29
CA TYR A 51 12.85 0.91 -2.19
C TYR A 51 13.35 1.87 -1.10
N GLY A 52 14.54 1.61 -0.56
CA GLY A 52 15.14 2.38 0.53
C GLY A 52 14.98 1.73 1.91
N ARG A 53 15.36 2.48 2.94
CA ARG A 53 15.30 2.05 4.33
C ARG A 53 13.86 2.07 4.85
N VAL A 54 13.44 0.93 5.38
CA VAL A 54 12.11 0.74 5.97
C VAL A 54 12.26 0.45 7.45
N ILE A 55 11.58 1.24 8.27
CA ILE A 55 11.52 1.04 9.72
C ILE A 55 10.27 0.26 10.06
N ALA A 56 10.44 -0.81 10.82
CA ALA A 56 9.36 -1.63 11.34
C ALA A 56 9.50 -1.79 12.87
N PRO A 57 8.41 -2.06 13.60
CA PRO A 57 8.50 -2.54 14.97
C PRO A 57 9.35 -3.81 15.05
N SER A 58 10.19 -3.91 16.07
CA SER A 58 10.89 -5.17 16.35
C SER A 58 9.91 -6.26 16.81
N ARG A 59 10.39 -7.51 16.88
CA ARG A 59 9.60 -8.62 17.43
C ARG A 59 9.25 -8.36 18.90
N GLU A 60 10.21 -7.87 19.67
CA GLU A 60 10.08 -7.55 21.08
C GLU A 60 9.02 -6.47 21.31
N THR A 61 9.01 -5.42 20.48
CA THR A 61 8.00 -4.36 20.54
C THR A 61 6.62 -4.89 20.18
N TYR A 62 6.51 -5.71 19.14
CA TYR A 62 5.24 -6.32 18.78
C TYR A 62 4.68 -7.20 19.92
N ASP A 63 5.51 -8.04 20.51
CA ASP A 63 5.11 -8.92 21.61
C ASP A 63 4.72 -8.10 22.84
N ALA A 64 5.39 -6.98 23.11
CA ALA A 64 5.02 -6.05 24.19
C ALA A 64 3.67 -5.36 23.95
N PHE A 65 3.41 -4.87 22.73
CA PHE A 65 2.10 -4.28 22.37
C PHE A 65 0.97 -5.29 22.52
N ARG A 66 1.19 -6.52 22.04
CA ARG A 66 0.23 -7.60 22.14
C ARG A 66 -0.07 -7.98 23.59
N LYS A 67 0.95 -8.10 24.44
CA LYS A 67 0.77 -8.35 25.89
C LYS A 67 -0.05 -7.25 26.57
N ALA A 68 0.07 -6.02 26.08
CA ALA A 68 -0.71 -4.89 26.56
C ALA A 68 -2.12 -4.76 25.93
N GLY A 69 -2.56 -5.76 25.14
CA GLY A 69 -3.86 -5.74 24.46
C GLY A 69 -3.97 -4.71 23.34
N LYS A 70 -2.84 -4.17 22.85
CA LYS A 70 -2.82 -3.18 21.76
C LYS A 70 -2.62 -3.86 20.41
N GLU A 71 -3.37 -3.40 19.42
CA GLU A 71 -3.22 -3.87 18.04
C GLU A 71 -2.05 -3.17 17.34
N MET A 72 -1.35 -3.94 16.51
CA MET A 72 -0.26 -3.47 15.64
C MET A 72 -0.17 -4.43 14.43
N PRO A 73 0.08 -3.93 13.21
CA PRO A 73 0.29 -4.80 12.05
C PRO A 73 1.50 -5.73 12.23
N TYR A 74 1.31 -7.04 12.08
CA TYR A 74 2.41 -8.02 12.20
C TYR A 74 3.12 -8.21 10.86
N LEU A 75 4.16 -7.41 10.61
CA LEU A 75 4.92 -7.38 9.35
C LEU A 75 6.43 -7.33 9.63
N ILE A 76 6.98 -8.44 10.14
CA ILE A 76 8.39 -8.52 10.57
C ILE A 76 9.33 -8.93 9.41
N ALA A 77 8.82 -9.67 8.42
CA ALA A 77 9.66 -10.11 7.31
C ALA A 77 10.03 -8.92 6.41
N PRO A 78 11.30 -8.78 5.96
CA PRO A 78 11.75 -7.63 5.18
C PRO A 78 10.88 -7.34 3.95
N GLY A 79 10.50 -8.37 3.18
CA GLY A 79 9.64 -8.19 2.01
C GLY A 79 8.24 -7.68 2.35
N SER A 80 7.63 -8.18 3.43
CA SER A 80 6.32 -7.72 3.89
C SER A 80 6.35 -6.29 4.44
N ALA A 81 7.45 -5.91 5.10
CA ALA A 81 7.67 -4.55 5.56
C ALA A 81 7.86 -3.59 4.38
N ALA A 82 8.65 -3.99 3.38
CA ALA A 82 8.87 -3.23 2.15
C ALA A 82 7.56 -3.01 1.38
N ASP A 83 6.77 -4.07 1.16
CA ASP A 83 5.46 -3.98 0.50
C ASP A 83 4.53 -3.01 1.22
N ARG A 84 4.46 -3.09 2.56
CA ARG A 84 3.61 -2.18 3.33
C ARG A 84 4.07 -0.73 3.21
N ALA A 85 5.36 -0.46 3.36
CA ALA A 85 5.90 0.89 3.27
C ALA A 85 5.66 1.48 1.87
N PHE A 86 5.88 0.68 0.82
CA PHE A 86 5.59 1.05 -0.57
C PHE A 86 4.11 1.34 -0.80
N GLN A 87 3.23 0.49 -0.29
CA GLN A 87 1.80 0.67 -0.35
C GLN A 87 1.35 1.95 0.36
N MET A 88 1.90 2.26 1.53
CA MET A 88 1.58 3.51 2.25
C MET A 88 2.02 4.74 1.47
N ASP A 89 3.20 4.70 0.84
CA ASP A 89 3.65 5.78 -0.05
C ASP A 89 2.73 5.97 -1.27
N ALA A 90 2.21 4.88 -1.85
CA ALA A 90 1.21 4.92 -2.92
C ALA A 90 -0.11 5.54 -2.46
N ILE A 91 -0.60 5.15 -1.28
CA ILE A 91 -1.82 5.70 -0.69
C ILE A 91 -1.66 7.21 -0.49
N TRP A 92 -0.56 7.67 0.10
CA TRP A 92 -0.35 9.11 0.31
C TRP A 92 -0.27 9.89 -1.00
N SER A 93 0.42 9.36 -2.01
CA SER A 93 0.48 10.00 -3.33
C SER A 93 -0.91 10.16 -3.97
N LEU A 94 -1.81 9.20 -3.73
CA LEU A 94 -3.20 9.25 -4.18
C LEU A 94 -4.07 10.17 -3.31
N GLN A 95 -3.81 10.23 -2.00
CA GLN A 95 -4.48 11.17 -1.10
C GLN A 95 -4.15 12.62 -1.45
N ASP A 96 -2.91 12.91 -1.86
CA ASP A 96 -2.51 14.21 -2.38
C ASP A 96 -3.29 14.58 -3.68
N GLN A 97 -3.87 13.60 -4.37
CA GLN A 97 -4.75 13.76 -5.53
C GLN A 97 -6.25 13.73 -5.17
N GLY A 98 -6.58 13.70 -3.88
CA GLY A 98 -7.96 13.71 -3.36
C GLY A 98 -8.64 12.34 -3.28
N TYR A 99 -7.91 11.24 -3.45
CA TYR A 99 -8.45 9.90 -3.18
C TYR A 99 -8.51 9.65 -1.67
N GLU A 100 -9.45 8.81 -1.24
CA GLU A 100 -9.56 8.42 0.16
C GLU A 100 -9.57 6.90 0.32
N VAL A 101 -8.96 6.38 1.38
CA VAL A 101 -9.00 4.94 1.66
C VAL A 101 -10.38 4.55 2.16
N SER A 102 -11.07 3.64 1.46
CA SER A 102 -12.36 3.11 1.88
C SER A 102 -12.22 1.81 2.68
N ARG A 103 -11.50 0.83 2.13
CA ARG A 103 -11.20 -0.44 2.80
C ARG A 103 -9.88 -1.04 2.34
N ALA A 104 -9.29 -1.89 3.16
CA ALA A 104 -8.12 -2.69 2.81
C ALA A 104 -8.46 -4.17 2.90
N GLU A 105 -8.12 -4.94 1.87
CA GLU A 105 -8.32 -6.39 1.84
C GLU A 105 -7.06 -7.10 2.33
N TYR A 106 -7.20 -7.99 3.31
CA TYR A 106 -6.07 -8.68 3.93
C TYR A 106 -5.98 -10.13 3.47
N LYS A 107 -4.76 -10.65 3.37
CA LYS A 107 -4.54 -12.07 3.06
C LYS A 107 -5.14 -12.96 4.16
N GLY A 108 -6.19 -13.71 3.82
CA GLY A 108 -6.94 -14.55 4.76
C GLY A 108 -6.20 -15.77 5.33
N SER A 109 -4.99 -16.09 4.84
CA SER A 109 -4.24 -17.26 5.30
C SER A 109 -3.70 -17.07 6.72
N ARG A 110 -4.07 -17.97 7.65
CA ARG A 110 -3.37 -18.13 8.92
C ARG A 110 -1.95 -18.64 8.63
N HIS A 111 -0.94 -17.98 9.16
CA HIS A 111 0.42 -18.50 9.21
C HIS A 111 0.41 -19.85 9.96
N ARG A 112 1.43 -20.71 9.76
CA ARG A 112 1.56 -22.04 10.43
C ARG A 112 1.34 -22.02 11.96
N ASN A 113 1.48 -20.86 12.60
CA ASN A 113 1.30 -20.69 14.05
C ASN A 113 -0.07 -20.06 14.40
N GLY A 114 -1.06 -20.14 13.52
CA GLY A 114 -2.41 -19.57 13.71
C GLY A 114 -2.52 -18.04 13.54
N LYS A 115 -1.40 -17.34 13.29
CA LYS A 115 -1.35 -15.87 13.20
C LYS A 115 -1.85 -15.37 11.84
N LYS A 116 -2.80 -14.43 11.78
CA LYS A 116 -3.14 -13.73 10.53
C LYS A 116 -1.98 -12.79 10.18
N THR A 117 -1.50 -12.84 8.93
CA THR A 117 -0.53 -11.84 8.45
C THR A 117 -1.27 -10.56 8.13
N SER A 118 -0.80 -9.40 8.60
CA SER A 118 -1.36 -8.10 8.23
C SER A 118 -0.96 -7.66 6.81
N GLN A 119 -0.70 -8.62 5.91
CA GLN A 119 -0.39 -8.36 4.50
C GLN A 119 -1.68 -7.93 3.81
N VAL A 120 -1.67 -6.73 3.23
CA VAL A 120 -2.78 -6.25 2.41
C VAL A 120 -2.56 -6.67 0.97
N LEU A 121 -3.61 -7.17 0.33
CA LEU A 121 -3.63 -7.59 -1.06
C LEU A 121 -3.91 -6.41 -1.98
N TYR A 122 -4.92 -5.61 -1.63
CA TYR A 122 -5.30 -4.38 -2.32
C TYR A 122 -6.02 -3.41 -1.38
N VAL A 123 -6.11 -2.16 -1.81
CA VAL A 123 -6.86 -1.11 -1.11
C VAL A 123 -7.94 -0.58 -2.03
N GLU A 124 -9.18 -0.54 -1.55
CA GLU A 124 -10.25 0.18 -2.21
C GLU A 124 -10.15 1.66 -1.86
N LEU A 125 -10.14 2.49 -2.88
CA LEU A 125 -10.03 3.93 -2.76
C LEU A 125 -11.32 4.56 -3.25
N ARG A 126 -11.83 5.54 -2.52
CA ARG A 126 -12.90 6.42 -2.96
C ARG A 126 -12.28 7.55 -3.80
N THR A 127 -12.75 7.73 -5.03
CA THR A 127 -12.27 8.80 -5.91
C THR A 127 -12.77 10.18 -5.50
N PRO A 128 -12.05 11.26 -5.85
CA PRO A 128 -12.56 12.63 -5.76
C PRO A 128 -13.92 12.75 -6.45
N GLN A 129 -14.81 13.59 -5.91
CA GLN A 129 -16.17 13.75 -6.43
C GLN A 129 -16.19 14.09 -7.93
N ALA A 130 -15.36 15.04 -8.37
CA ALA A 130 -15.26 15.44 -9.78
C ALA A 130 -14.89 14.26 -10.71
N ALA A 131 -13.97 13.38 -10.28
CA ALA A 131 -13.59 12.19 -11.04
C ALA A 131 -14.71 11.13 -11.07
N ARG A 132 -15.49 11.03 -9.98
CA ARG A 132 -16.63 10.10 -9.89
C ARG A 132 -17.76 10.51 -10.83
N GLU A 133 -18.04 11.80 -10.93
CA GLU A 133 -19.06 12.38 -11.80
C GLU A 133 -18.73 12.14 -13.29
N ALA A 134 -17.45 12.16 -13.66
CA ALA A 134 -16.99 11.89 -15.02
C ALA A 134 -17.21 10.43 -15.50
N TRP A 135 -17.40 9.46 -14.61
CA TRP A 135 -17.49 8.04 -14.98
C TRP A 135 -18.92 7.57 -15.26
N ALA A 136 -19.47 7.67 -16.48
CA ALA A 136 -20.86 7.26 -16.76
C ALA A 136 -21.28 5.85 -16.23
N GLY A 137 -22.42 5.76 -15.53
CA GLY A 137 -23.09 4.49 -15.16
C GLY A 137 -23.79 4.45 -13.78
N PRO A 138 -24.71 3.50 -13.52
CA PRO A 138 -25.44 3.39 -12.25
C PRO A 138 -24.53 3.02 -11.08
N ILE A 139 -24.79 3.59 -9.90
CA ILE A 139 -24.15 3.19 -8.62
C ILE A 139 -24.83 1.91 -8.15
N TYR A 140 -24.11 0.79 -8.14
CA TYR A 140 -24.60 -0.46 -7.55
C TYR A 140 -24.11 -0.58 -6.10
N GLU A 141 -25.02 -0.83 -5.15
CA GLU A 141 -24.71 -1.09 -3.73
C GLU A 141 -24.47 -2.59 -3.44
N HIS A 142 -24.41 -3.45 -4.46
CA HIS A 142 -24.30 -4.89 -4.24
C HIS A 142 -22.90 -5.31 -3.77
N PHE A 143 -22.87 -6.09 -2.67
CA PHE A 143 -21.69 -6.59 -1.95
C PHE A 143 -20.60 -7.30 -2.77
N TRP A 144 -20.90 -7.70 -4.02
CA TRP A 144 -19.98 -8.46 -4.87
C TRP A 144 -19.43 -7.68 -6.06
N ARG A 145 -19.92 -6.45 -6.29
CA ARG A 145 -19.48 -5.59 -7.40
C ARG A 145 -18.83 -4.34 -6.83
N PRO A 146 -17.65 -3.91 -7.31
CA PRO A 146 -17.08 -2.67 -6.87
C PRO A 146 -18.02 -1.51 -7.26
N ALA A 147 -18.37 -0.68 -6.28
CA ALA A 147 -19.21 0.48 -6.53
C ALA A 147 -18.50 1.48 -7.45
N ARG A 148 -19.24 2.17 -8.32
CA ARG A 148 -18.71 3.27 -9.13
C ARG A 148 -18.00 4.29 -8.22
N GLY A 149 -16.78 4.70 -8.59
CA GLY A 149 -15.99 5.61 -7.78
C GLY A 149 -15.06 4.93 -6.77
N TYR A 150 -14.96 3.59 -6.78
CA TYR A 150 -14.18 2.84 -5.79
C TYR A 150 -13.07 1.96 -6.40
N PRO A 151 -12.07 2.53 -7.11
CA PRO A 151 -10.98 1.75 -7.68
C PRO A 151 -10.13 1.01 -6.66
N TYR A 152 -9.54 -0.11 -7.11
CA TYR A 152 -8.56 -0.87 -6.34
C TYR A 152 -7.14 -0.44 -6.67
N LEU A 153 -6.36 -0.18 -5.61
CA LEU A 153 -4.92 0.00 -5.63
C LEU A 153 -4.22 -1.32 -5.31
N TYR A 154 -3.38 -1.76 -6.24
CA TYR A 154 -2.41 -2.83 -6.05
C TYR A 154 -1.01 -2.23 -5.99
N ALA A 155 -0.29 -2.48 -4.89
CA ALA A 155 1.03 -1.92 -4.66
C ALA A 155 1.92 -2.99 -4.03
N SER A 156 2.97 -3.41 -4.75
CA SER A 156 3.97 -4.34 -4.23
C SER A 156 5.32 -4.03 -4.83
N VAL A 157 6.35 -4.15 -4.00
CA VAL A 157 7.76 -3.96 -4.35
C VAL A 157 8.62 -5.18 -4.00
N ALA A 158 8.10 -6.11 -3.18
CA ALA A 158 8.75 -7.38 -2.91
C ALA A 158 8.92 -8.20 -4.19
N ASN A 159 9.99 -8.99 -4.27
CA ASN A 159 10.31 -9.85 -5.41
C ASN A 159 10.40 -9.11 -6.76
N GLY A 160 10.77 -7.82 -6.76
CA GLY A 160 10.87 -6.99 -7.95
C GLY A 160 9.55 -6.30 -8.35
N GLY A 161 8.53 -6.36 -7.50
CA GLY A 161 7.24 -5.72 -7.71
C GLY A 161 6.31 -6.46 -8.66
N LEU A 162 5.27 -5.76 -9.13
CA LEU A 162 4.22 -6.35 -9.95
C LEU A 162 4.68 -6.59 -11.40
N LYS A 163 4.80 -7.87 -11.78
CA LYS A 163 5.19 -8.29 -13.12
C LYS A 163 4.05 -8.09 -14.12
N VAL A 164 4.38 -7.89 -15.40
CA VAL A 164 3.40 -7.78 -16.51
C VAL A 164 2.39 -8.93 -16.50
N SER A 165 2.84 -10.16 -16.23
CA SER A 165 1.97 -11.34 -16.17
C SER A 165 0.95 -11.28 -15.02
N GLN A 166 1.33 -10.72 -13.87
CA GLN A 166 0.42 -10.49 -12.74
C GLN A 166 -0.56 -9.37 -13.07
N VAL A 167 -0.07 -8.26 -13.63
CA VAL A 167 -0.93 -7.14 -14.08
C VAL A 167 -1.94 -7.62 -15.13
N ARG A 168 -1.51 -8.47 -16.07
CA ARG A 168 -2.42 -9.08 -17.05
C ARG A 168 -3.50 -9.93 -16.37
N LYS A 169 -3.14 -10.77 -15.40
CA LYS A 169 -4.10 -11.56 -14.62
C LYS A 169 -5.09 -10.66 -13.88
N LEU A 170 -4.61 -9.61 -13.20
CA LEU A 170 -5.47 -8.64 -12.51
C LEU A 170 -6.44 -7.99 -13.51
N VAL A 171 -5.94 -7.44 -14.61
CA VAL A 171 -6.80 -6.82 -15.63
C VAL A 171 -7.81 -7.81 -16.19
N SER A 172 -7.43 -9.06 -16.46
CA SER A 172 -8.36 -10.10 -16.92
C SER A 172 -9.43 -10.44 -15.89
N SER A 173 -9.05 -10.59 -14.60
CA SER A 173 -10.00 -10.86 -13.51
C SER A 173 -11.03 -9.73 -13.37
N HIS A 174 -10.60 -8.48 -13.50
CA HIS A 174 -11.51 -7.33 -13.47
C HIS A 174 -12.30 -7.16 -14.78
N LYS A 175 -11.75 -7.57 -15.94
CA LYS A 175 -12.43 -7.55 -17.25
C LYS A 175 -13.57 -8.54 -17.38
N MET A 176 -13.57 -9.66 -16.65
CA MET A 176 -14.70 -10.60 -16.68
C MET A 176 -15.97 -10.01 -16.06
N ASP A 177 -15.87 -8.83 -15.43
CA ASP A 177 -16.97 -8.05 -14.87
C ASP A 177 -17.30 -6.80 -15.74
N ARG A 178 -17.10 -6.91 -17.05
CA ARG A 178 -17.10 -5.80 -18.02
C ARG A 178 -18.37 -4.94 -18.07
N SER A 179 -19.53 -5.46 -17.70
CA SER A 179 -20.77 -4.68 -17.64
C SER A 179 -20.88 -3.80 -16.39
N THR A 180 -20.00 -3.99 -15.41
CA THR A 180 -20.08 -3.34 -14.09
C THR A 180 -18.80 -2.56 -13.74
N TRP A 181 -17.67 -2.92 -14.35
CA TRP A 181 -16.38 -2.30 -14.09
C TRP A 181 -16.28 -0.90 -14.73
N GLN A 182 -16.42 0.14 -13.92
CA GLN A 182 -16.51 1.54 -14.35
C GLN A 182 -15.37 2.43 -13.87
N HIS A 183 -14.24 1.86 -13.45
CA HIS A 183 -13.12 2.62 -12.91
C HIS A 183 -11.76 2.00 -13.26
N PRO A 184 -10.65 2.75 -13.28
CA PRO A 184 -9.35 2.17 -13.56
C PRO A 184 -8.96 1.18 -12.46
N LEU A 185 -8.24 0.13 -12.87
CA LEU A 185 -7.35 -0.58 -11.96
C LEU A 185 -6.15 0.32 -11.68
N ILE A 186 -5.84 0.61 -10.42
CA ILE A 186 -4.68 1.43 -10.06
C ILE A 186 -3.55 0.51 -9.63
N ILE A 187 -2.37 0.68 -10.22
CA ILE A 187 -1.19 -0.11 -9.88
C ILE A 187 -0.03 0.82 -9.56
N ALA A 188 0.53 0.68 -8.37
CA ALA A 188 1.78 1.34 -8.00
C ALA A 188 2.96 0.41 -8.29
N VAL A 189 3.98 0.93 -8.97
CA VAL A 189 5.21 0.20 -9.33
C VAL A 189 6.45 1.05 -9.10
N PRO A 190 7.61 0.43 -8.80
CA PRO A 190 8.87 1.16 -8.67
C PRO A 190 9.43 1.63 -10.03
N ASN A 191 9.13 0.91 -11.10
CA ASN A 191 9.50 1.24 -12.48
C ASN A 191 8.33 0.89 -13.41
N ALA A 192 7.81 1.88 -14.13
CA ALA A 192 6.69 1.68 -15.06
C ALA A 192 7.10 1.13 -16.44
N GLU A 193 8.40 1.20 -16.80
CA GLU A 193 8.93 0.80 -18.10
C GLU A 193 8.47 -0.60 -18.56
N PRO A 194 8.55 -1.67 -17.73
CA PRO A 194 8.15 -3.01 -18.16
C PRO A 194 6.67 -3.11 -18.51
N LEU A 195 5.83 -2.23 -17.97
CA LEU A 195 4.38 -2.22 -18.20
C LEU A 195 3.96 -1.35 -19.38
N ARG A 196 4.82 -0.48 -19.92
CA ARG A 196 4.46 0.52 -20.95
C ARG A 196 3.83 -0.08 -22.20
N ALA A 197 4.40 -1.17 -22.74
CA ALA A 197 3.86 -1.80 -23.94
C ALA A 197 2.45 -2.38 -23.70
N TYR A 198 2.25 -3.00 -22.54
CA TYR A 198 0.95 -3.56 -22.17
C TYR A 198 -0.09 -2.46 -21.88
N HIS A 199 0.31 -1.38 -21.22
CA HIS A 199 -0.55 -0.21 -20.99
C HIS A 199 -1.03 0.42 -22.30
N ARG A 200 -0.12 0.67 -23.25
CA ARG A 200 -0.48 1.15 -24.60
C ARG A 200 -1.45 0.22 -25.32
N GLN A 201 -1.26 -1.10 -25.19
CA GLN A 201 -2.18 -2.09 -25.77
C GLN A 201 -3.58 -2.01 -25.15
N LEU A 202 -3.69 -1.69 -23.86
CA LEU A 202 -5.00 -1.51 -23.19
C LEU A 202 -5.69 -0.22 -23.62
N GLU A 203 -4.95 0.88 -23.73
CA GLU A 203 -5.50 2.15 -24.21
C GLU A 203 -5.95 2.07 -25.68
N ALA A 204 -5.22 1.36 -26.54
CA ALA A 204 -5.64 1.13 -27.93
C ALA A 204 -6.94 0.32 -28.04
N LYS A 205 -7.25 -0.52 -27.04
CA LYS A 205 -8.47 -1.36 -26.99
C LYS A 205 -9.64 -0.65 -26.28
N ARG A 206 -9.52 0.64 -25.98
CA ARG A 206 -10.44 1.41 -25.15
C ARG A 206 -11.69 1.92 -25.90
N GLU A 207 -11.90 1.55 -27.15
CA GLU A 207 -12.91 2.13 -28.07
C GLU A 207 -14.35 2.29 -27.51
N HIS A 208 -14.70 1.66 -26.38
CA HIS A 208 -16.03 1.75 -25.75
C HIS A 208 -16.03 2.08 -24.24
N LEU A 209 -14.92 2.52 -23.64
CA LEU A 209 -14.86 2.84 -22.19
C LEU A 209 -14.69 4.33 -21.92
N SER A 210 -15.54 4.87 -21.04
CA SER A 210 -15.53 6.28 -20.60
C SER A 210 -14.29 6.68 -19.77
N GLY A 211 -13.35 5.77 -19.52
CA GLY A 211 -12.13 6.02 -18.74
C GLY A 211 -11.02 4.99 -18.98
N PRO A 212 -9.82 5.21 -18.44
CA PRO A 212 -8.68 4.30 -18.58
C PRO A 212 -8.97 2.95 -17.88
N MET A 213 -8.55 1.85 -18.50
CA MET A 213 -8.68 0.52 -17.87
C MET A 213 -7.66 0.31 -16.75
N LEU A 214 -6.49 0.92 -16.90
CA LEU A 214 -5.33 0.75 -16.05
C LEU A 214 -4.68 2.11 -15.86
N GLN A 215 -4.53 2.51 -14.60
CA GLN A 215 -3.75 3.66 -14.18
C GLN A 215 -2.48 3.15 -13.50
N ILE A 216 -1.32 3.58 -13.97
CA ILE A 216 -0.03 3.21 -13.40
C ILE A 216 0.51 4.42 -12.64
N ILE A 217 0.93 4.20 -11.40
CA ILE A 217 1.60 5.19 -10.57
C ILE A 217 3.03 4.69 -10.37
N GLU A 218 3.99 5.49 -10.81
CA GLU A 218 5.40 5.22 -10.61
C GLU A 218 5.85 5.89 -9.32
N LEU A 219 6.35 5.09 -8.38
CA LEU A 219 6.95 5.57 -7.14
C LEU A 219 8.44 5.26 -7.21
N PRO A 220 9.27 6.20 -7.70
CA PRO A 220 10.67 5.95 -7.87
C PRO A 220 11.34 5.62 -6.53
N PRO A 221 12.43 4.82 -6.55
CA PRO A 221 13.24 4.63 -5.36
C PRO A 221 13.74 5.99 -4.86
N PRO A 222 14.02 6.12 -3.56
CA PRO A 222 14.65 7.32 -3.04
C PRO A 222 15.98 7.59 -3.75
N PRO A 223 16.40 8.86 -3.86
CA PRO A 223 17.70 9.21 -4.42
C PRO A 223 18.82 8.49 -3.66
N GLU A 224 19.90 8.13 -4.37
CA GLU A 224 21.05 7.47 -3.77
C GLU A 224 21.63 8.35 -2.65
N GLY A 225 21.66 7.83 -1.41
CA GLY A 225 22.22 8.52 -0.24
C GLY A 225 21.27 8.76 0.94
N GLU A 226 19.99 8.42 0.83
CA GLU A 226 19.02 8.39 1.96
C GLU A 226 19.03 7.05 2.74
#